data_AF-A0A3P8VUF9-F1
#
_entry.id   AF-A0A3P8VUF9-F1
#
_cell.length_a   1.000
_cell.length_b   1.000
_cell.length_c   1.000
_cell.angle_alpha   90.00
_cell.angle_beta   90.00
_cell.angle_gamma   90.00
#
_symmetry.space_group_name_H-M   'P 1'
#
loop_
_entity.id
_entity.type
_entity.pdbx_description
1 polymer ?
#
loop_
_entity_poly.entity_id
_entity_poly.type
_entity_poly.pdbx_seq_one_letter_code
_entity_poly.pdbx_strand_id
1 'polypeptide(L)'
;MKTLHFDVVLFVILCSMFRTGTTLVMMPPFNCSLEVLLSLATTVHSKINCPETVLLCGMNVSRLLTNATEQDLADVCLTEDEYLARFLGPPRSPIFIPVCVTYLTIFMVGVLGNSLTCAVILRYRVMRTPTNYYLLSLAVSDLLVLILGMPLELYDMWRNYPFLLGEGGCYFKTFLFETVCFASILNVTALSVERYVAVVHPLKVKHMSTHAHVKKVIITLWILSMICAVPNTSLHGIMTLPPKFGRHFPRSAICHVVKPTWIYNLIILISTVVFFMLPMLTISILYLLIGLQLRRDKLVVMVDSKCIFGTESLSRSRKQKLSKRNVQVTKMLSVLVVVFGLCWAPFHVDRLMWSYMDPSSPHHLKIFEHVHIISGVCFYLSSVVNPILYNLLSSRFREMFSHMTCYSRSSSRCSGIHMSHRRTSSDKTSKTAKWT
;
A
#
# COMPACT_ATOMS: atom_id res chain seq x y z
N MET A 1 -12.50 19.11 27.02
CA MET A 1 -12.38 17.73 27.54
C MET A 1 -13.08 16.76 26.56
N LYS A 2 -12.43 16.40 25.44
CA LYS A 2 -12.85 15.33 24.48
C LYS A 2 -11.87 15.10 23.32
N THR A 3 -10.77 15.85 23.24
CA THR A 3 -9.68 15.64 22.25
C THR A 3 -8.53 14.77 22.77
N LEU A 4 -8.44 14.51 24.07
CA LEU A 4 -7.33 13.76 24.68
C LEU A 4 -7.44 12.22 24.54
N HIS A 5 -8.60 11.69 24.13
CA HIS A 5 -8.83 10.23 24.08
C HIS A 5 -8.39 9.57 22.76
N PHE A 6 -8.21 10.34 21.68
CA PHE A 6 -7.79 9.81 20.38
C PHE A 6 -6.28 9.66 20.25
N ASP A 7 -5.52 10.58 20.85
CA ASP A 7 -4.06 10.50 20.92
C ASP A 7 -3.60 9.23 21.66
N VAL A 8 -4.32 8.80 22.69
CA VAL A 8 -3.98 7.61 23.49
C VAL A 8 -4.18 6.31 22.69
N VAL A 9 -5.20 6.20 21.84
CA VAL A 9 -5.46 4.95 21.10
C VAL A 9 -4.41 4.73 20.00
N LEU A 10 -4.02 5.79 19.27
CA LEU A 10 -2.96 5.72 18.27
C LEU A 10 -1.58 5.50 18.92
N PHE A 11 -1.33 6.16 20.06
CA PHE A 11 -0.12 5.97 20.85
C PHE A 11 -0.04 4.55 21.47
N VAL A 12 -1.16 3.96 21.89
CA VAL A 12 -1.20 2.57 22.40
C VAL A 12 -0.96 1.55 21.29
N ILE A 13 -1.47 1.77 20.07
CA ILE A 13 -1.18 0.89 18.92
C ILE A 13 0.30 1.01 18.49
N LEU A 14 0.86 2.21 18.47
CA LEU A 14 2.27 2.46 18.14
C LEU A 14 3.23 1.94 19.24
N CYS A 15 2.90 2.12 20.54
CA CYS A 15 3.69 1.62 21.66
C CYS A 15 3.56 0.11 21.88
N SER A 16 2.45 -0.52 21.49
CA SER A 16 2.25 -1.96 21.59
C SER A 16 3.16 -2.76 20.67
N MET A 17 3.66 -2.18 19.57
CA MET A 17 4.49 -2.88 18.59
C MET A 17 6.00 -2.71 18.80
N PHE A 18 6.45 -1.69 19.54
CA PHE A 18 7.87 -1.32 19.61
C PHE A 18 8.34 -0.99 21.04
N ARG A 19 7.98 -1.84 22.01
CA ARG A 19 8.65 -1.82 23.33
C ARG A 19 9.96 -2.61 23.27
N THR A 20 10.95 -2.08 22.57
CA THR A 20 12.36 -2.45 22.76
C THR A 20 13.11 -1.20 23.15
N GLY A 21 13.65 -1.22 24.38
CA GLY A 21 14.11 -0.06 25.10
C GLY A 21 15.20 0.72 24.39
N THR A 22 15.14 2.03 24.53
CA THR A 22 16.26 2.93 24.31
C THR A 22 16.60 3.60 25.63
N THR A 23 17.76 3.22 26.14
CA THR A 23 18.54 3.97 27.12
C THR A 23 18.73 5.40 26.59
N LEU A 24 18.28 6.37 27.37
CA LEU A 24 18.67 7.78 27.21
C LEU A 24 20.20 7.85 27.33
N VAL A 25 20.89 8.00 26.21
CA VAL A 25 22.31 8.37 26.21
C VAL A 25 22.37 9.86 26.55
N MET A 26 22.59 10.17 27.83
CA MET A 26 23.04 11.50 28.23
C MET A 26 24.45 11.72 27.66
N MET A 27 24.61 12.69 26.76
CA MET A 27 25.93 13.18 26.36
C MET A 27 26.55 13.98 27.52
N PRO A 28 27.89 13.95 27.70
CA PRO A 28 28.56 14.67 28.77
C PRO A 28 28.44 16.19 28.57
N PRO A 29 28.50 16.99 29.65
CA PRO A 29 28.44 18.44 29.53
C PRO A 29 29.64 18.96 28.73
N PHE A 30 29.38 19.81 27.73
CA PHE A 30 30.42 20.57 27.06
C PHE A 30 31.17 21.42 28.11
N ASN A 31 32.49 21.24 28.19
CA ASN A 31 33.36 21.95 29.12
C ASN A 31 33.52 23.41 28.63
N CYS A 32 32.58 24.27 29.00
CA CYS A 32 32.60 25.69 28.66
C CYS A 32 33.22 26.48 29.83
N SER A 33 34.46 26.93 29.68
CA SER A 33 35.12 27.76 30.70
C SER A 33 34.43 29.13 30.80
N LEU A 34 33.97 29.50 32.00
CA LEU A 34 33.19 30.71 32.28
C LEU A 34 33.91 32.02 31.88
N GLU A 35 35.24 32.05 31.90
CA GLU A 35 36.06 33.21 31.52
C GLU A 35 36.08 33.49 30.00
N VAL A 36 35.90 32.46 29.17
CA VAL A 36 35.81 32.60 27.71
C VAL A 36 34.43 33.13 27.30
N LEU A 37 33.40 32.85 28.11
CA LEU A 37 32.02 33.29 27.90
C LEU A 37 31.88 34.83 27.94
N LEU A 38 32.55 35.49 28.90
CA LEU A 38 32.44 36.93 29.14
C LEU A 38 33.23 37.80 28.14
N SER A 39 34.37 37.31 27.65
CA SER A 39 35.23 38.05 26.70
C SER A 39 34.74 37.94 25.25
N LEU A 40 34.15 36.81 24.85
CA LEU A 40 33.53 36.66 23.53
C LEU A 40 32.13 37.29 23.46
N ALA A 41 31.32 37.24 24.53
CA ALA A 41 30.00 37.87 24.51
C ALA A 41 30.08 39.37 24.18
N THR A 42 31.02 40.11 24.77
CA THR A 42 31.11 41.57 24.59
C THR A 42 31.61 42.00 23.20
N THR A 43 32.51 41.25 22.56
CA THR A 43 33.02 41.56 21.22
C THR A 43 32.11 41.08 20.09
N VAL A 44 31.44 39.94 20.28
CA VAL A 44 30.52 39.33 19.31
C VAL A 44 29.17 40.05 19.28
N HIS A 45 28.68 40.51 20.42
CA HIS A 45 27.39 41.21 20.53
C HIS A 45 27.37 42.56 19.78
N SER A 46 28.52 43.19 19.53
CA SER A 46 28.57 44.43 18.72
C SER A 46 28.46 44.21 17.20
N LYS A 47 28.70 42.98 16.71
CA LYS A 47 28.71 42.64 15.29
C LYS A 47 27.59 41.67 14.88
N ILE A 48 27.06 40.90 15.83
CA ILE A 48 26.03 39.89 15.62
C ILE A 48 24.91 40.16 16.63
N ASN A 49 23.78 40.71 16.18
CA ASN A 49 22.56 40.92 16.98
C ASN A 49 21.85 39.58 17.26
N CYS A 50 22.51 38.60 17.88
CA CYS A 50 21.81 37.41 18.38
C CYS A 50 21.05 37.75 19.68
N PRO A 51 19.85 37.18 19.92
CA PRO A 51 19.24 37.19 21.25
C PRO A 51 20.18 36.53 22.27
N GLU A 52 20.13 36.95 23.54
CA GLU A 52 21.12 36.71 24.61
C GLU A 52 21.49 35.23 24.92
N THR A 53 20.89 34.24 24.25
CA THR A 53 20.99 32.81 24.61
C THR A 53 21.81 31.93 23.67
N VAL A 54 22.55 32.47 22.70
CA VAL A 54 23.31 31.65 21.73
C VAL A 54 24.71 31.31 22.28
N LEU A 55 24.81 30.22 23.03
CA LEU A 55 26.08 29.68 23.55
C LEU A 55 26.94 29.15 22.39
N LEU A 56 28.02 29.87 22.05
CA LEU A 56 29.02 29.48 21.05
C LEU A 56 30.18 28.74 21.75
N CYS A 57 29.92 27.55 22.28
CA CYS A 57 30.98 26.78 22.94
C CYS A 57 31.93 26.19 21.89
N GLY A 58 33.22 26.57 21.93
CA GLY A 58 34.29 25.91 21.15
C GLY A 58 34.53 26.43 19.73
N MET A 59 33.89 27.52 19.29
CA MET A 59 34.15 28.11 17.97
C MET A 59 35.15 29.27 18.04
N ASN A 60 36.14 29.27 17.14
CA ASN A 60 36.97 30.45 16.94
C ASN A 60 36.19 31.49 16.12
N VAL A 61 35.46 32.36 16.83
CA VAL A 61 34.52 33.34 16.24
C VAL A 61 35.20 34.29 15.25
N SER A 62 36.51 34.53 15.41
CA SER A 62 37.28 35.33 14.47
C SER A 62 37.35 34.72 13.05
N ARG A 63 37.44 33.39 12.91
CA ARG A 63 37.39 32.70 11.59
C ARG A 63 35.99 32.63 11.01
N LEU A 64 34.98 32.59 11.87
CA LEU A 64 33.57 32.60 11.46
C LEU A 64 33.25 33.94 10.79
N LEU A 65 33.64 35.05 11.43
CA LEU A 65 33.36 36.40 10.95
C LEU A 65 34.11 36.79 9.67
N THR A 66 35.25 36.14 9.35
CA THR A 66 36.03 36.46 8.14
C THR A 66 35.54 35.73 6.88
N ASN A 67 34.86 34.59 7.01
CA ASN A 67 34.45 33.73 5.89
C ASN A 67 32.93 33.49 5.78
N ALA A 68 32.13 33.96 6.74
CA ALA A 68 30.68 33.74 6.75
C ALA A 68 29.93 34.72 5.84
N THR A 69 28.93 34.22 5.13
CA THR A 69 27.94 35.07 4.45
C THR A 69 26.96 35.69 5.46
N GLU A 70 26.23 36.74 5.08
CA GLU A 70 25.17 37.31 5.93
C GLU A 70 24.12 36.26 6.35
N GLN A 71 23.86 35.29 5.47
CA GLN A 71 22.93 34.20 5.74
C GLN A 71 23.49 33.18 6.75
N ASP A 72 24.79 32.90 6.71
CA ASP A 72 25.45 32.07 7.73
C ASP A 72 25.41 32.74 9.10
N LEU A 73 25.56 34.07 9.14
CA LEU A 73 25.46 34.84 10.37
C LEU A 73 24.06 34.77 10.99
N ALA A 74 23.02 34.83 10.15
CA ALA A 74 21.64 34.66 10.58
C ALA A 74 21.34 33.24 11.09
N ASP A 75 21.90 32.21 10.45
CA ASP A 75 21.71 30.80 10.84
C ASP A 75 22.36 30.46 12.18
N VAL A 76 23.51 31.08 12.53
CA VAL A 76 24.21 30.86 13.80
C VAL A 76 23.37 31.28 15.00
N CYS A 77 22.58 32.35 14.84
CA CYS A 77 21.72 32.88 15.89
C CYS A 77 20.46 32.05 16.15
N LEU A 78 20.14 31.09 15.28
CA LEU A 78 18.94 30.25 15.44
C LEU A 78 19.14 29.23 16.57
N THR A 79 18.06 28.97 17.32
CA THR A 79 17.97 27.80 18.19
C THR A 79 18.00 26.52 17.35
N GLU A 80 18.32 25.37 17.96
CA GLU A 80 18.32 24.09 17.22
C GLU A 80 16.95 23.82 16.57
N ASP A 81 15.86 24.05 17.30
CA ASP A 81 14.51 23.80 16.79
C ASP A 81 14.13 24.74 15.61
N GLU A 82 14.54 26.01 15.65
CA GLU A 82 14.36 26.97 14.54
C GLU A 82 15.23 26.63 13.33
N TYR A 83 16.48 26.22 13.57
CA TYR A 83 17.39 25.78 12.51
C TYR A 83 16.79 24.55 11.80
N LEU A 84 16.36 23.54 12.57
CA LEU A 84 15.71 22.35 12.00
C LEU A 84 14.42 22.73 11.25
N ALA A 85 13.59 23.62 11.81
CA ALA A 85 12.37 24.06 11.15
C ALA A 85 12.63 24.79 9.82
N ARG A 86 13.72 25.55 9.73
CA ARG A 86 14.13 26.26 8.51
C ARG A 86 14.62 25.33 7.40
N PHE A 87 15.38 24.29 7.74
CA PHE A 87 16.00 23.39 6.76
C PHE A 87 15.19 22.12 6.45
N LEU A 88 14.40 21.63 7.41
CA LEU A 88 13.61 20.40 7.29
C LEU A 88 12.09 20.65 7.30
N GLY A 89 11.66 21.90 7.47
CA GLY A 89 10.25 22.25 7.67
C GLY A 89 9.78 21.98 9.10
N PRO A 90 8.50 22.24 9.42
CA PRO A 90 7.99 22.05 10.77
C PRO A 90 8.08 20.58 11.21
N PRO A 91 8.30 20.30 12.52
CA PRO A 91 8.42 18.94 13.02
C PRO A 91 7.13 18.14 12.84
N ARG A 92 5.98 18.82 12.73
CA ARG A 92 4.68 18.23 12.43
C ARG A 92 4.11 18.89 11.18
N SER A 93 3.62 18.07 10.25
CA SER A 93 3.01 18.57 9.02
C SER A 93 1.74 19.40 9.32
N PRO A 94 1.57 20.59 8.71
CA PRO A 94 0.39 21.43 8.94
C PRO A 94 -0.91 20.78 8.46
N ILE A 95 -0.82 19.85 7.50
CA ILE A 95 -1.95 19.09 6.93
C ILE A 95 -2.17 17.74 7.64
N PHE A 96 -1.48 17.46 8.74
CA PHE A 96 -1.58 16.19 9.43
C PHE A 96 -3.02 15.84 9.81
N ILE A 97 -3.77 16.77 10.40
CA ILE A 97 -5.13 16.52 10.90
C ILE A 97 -6.07 16.02 9.79
N PRO A 98 -6.26 16.74 8.66
CA PRO A 98 -7.16 16.29 7.60
C PRO A 98 -6.70 14.97 6.95
N VAL A 99 -5.40 14.76 6.77
CA VAL A 99 -4.87 13.50 6.23
C VAL A 99 -5.09 12.35 7.21
N CYS A 100 -4.83 12.56 8.50
CA CYS A 100 -5.07 11.57 9.55
C CYS A 100 -6.53 11.15 9.63
N VAL A 101 -7.48 12.09 9.62
CA VAL A 101 -8.91 11.77 9.57
C VAL A 101 -9.24 10.93 8.33
N THR A 102 -8.75 11.34 7.16
CA THR A 102 -8.96 10.61 5.90
C THR A 102 -8.40 9.19 5.99
N TYR A 103 -7.15 9.03 6.42
CA TYR A 103 -6.49 7.74 6.54
C TYR A 103 -7.17 6.84 7.56
N LEU A 104 -7.64 7.36 8.70
CA LEU A 104 -8.41 6.60 9.68
C LEU A 104 -9.74 6.08 9.09
N THR A 105 -10.44 6.87 8.27
CA THR A 105 -11.65 6.37 7.59
C THR A 105 -11.31 5.24 6.61
N ILE A 106 -10.25 5.40 5.83
CA ILE A 106 -9.76 4.38 4.89
C ILE A 106 -9.33 3.11 5.64
N PHE A 107 -8.61 3.25 6.75
CA PHE A 107 -8.17 2.16 7.61
C PHE A 107 -9.36 1.33 8.12
N MET A 108 -10.38 2.00 8.66
CA MET A 108 -11.55 1.31 9.20
C MET A 108 -12.28 0.50 8.13
N VAL A 109 -12.55 1.11 6.97
CA VAL A 109 -13.26 0.40 5.89
C VAL A 109 -12.38 -0.69 5.28
N GLY A 110 -11.10 -0.41 5.07
CA GLY A 110 -10.13 -1.31 4.45
C GLY A 110 -9.82 -2.54 5.31
N VAL A 111 -9.53 -2.37 6.60
CA VAL A 111 -9.24 -3.49 7.50
C VAL A 111 -10.46 -4.37 7.67
N LEU A 112 -11.64 -3.80 7.89
CA LEU A 112 -12.88 -4.55 8.00
C LEU A 112 -13.17 -5.32 6.71
N GLY A 113 -13.12 -4.66 5.55
CA GLY A 113 -13.42 -5.27 4.25
C GLY A 113 -12.45 -6.38 3.85
N ASN A 114 -11.15 -6.16 4.02
CA ASN A 114 -10.13 -7.15 3.64
C ASN A 114 -10.08 -8.33 4.62
N SER A 115 -10.21 -8.07 5.93
CA SER A 115 -10.27 -9.13 6.95
C SER A 115 -11.48 -10.03 6.73
N LEU A 116 -12.62 -9.43 6.40
CA LEU A 116 -13.82 -10.17 6.04
C LEU A 116 -13.64 -11.00 4.76
N THR A 117 -12.99 -10.43 3.74
CA THR A 117 -12.67 -11.15 2.49
C THR A 117 -11.82 -12.39 2.78
N CYS A 118 -10.77 -12.24 3.61
CA CYS A 118 -9.96 -13.35 4.09
C CYS A 118 -10.82 -14.39 4.84
N ALA A 119 -11.64 -13.94 5.79
CA ALA A 119 -12.45 -14.80 6.63
C ALA A 119 -13.46 -15.63 5.81
N VAL A 120 -14.17 -15.02 4.86
CA VAL A 120 -15.15 -15.71 3.99
C VAL A 120 -14.47 -16.79 3.14
N ILE A 121 -13.33 -16.48 2.52
CA ILE A 121 -12.62 -17.42 1.64
C ILE A 121 -12.06 -18.59 2.45
N LEU A 122 -11.48 -18.31 3.61
CA LEU A 122 -10.89 -19.32 4.48
C LEU A 122 -11.96 -20.18 5.16
N ARG A 123 -13.08 -19.60 5.58
CA ARG A 123 -14.16 -20.31 6.29
C ARG A 123 -14.95 -21.23 5.38
N TYR A 124 -15.36 -20.77 4.20
CA TYR A 124 -16.27 -21.53 3.34
C TYR A 124 -15.54 -22.28 2.24
N ARG A 125 -15.56 -23.63 2.28
CA ARG A 125 -14.93 -24.48 1.24
C ARG A 125 -15.40 -24.16 -0.18
N VAL A 126 -16.67 -23.77 -0.33
CA VAL A 126 -17.27 -23.38 -1.61
C VAL A 126 -16.62 -22.12 -2.21
N MET A 127 -15.96 -21.30 -1.39
CA MET A 127 -15.24 -20.10 -1.79
C MET A 127 -13.75 -20.37 -2.07
N ARG A 128 -13.24 -21.58 -1.85
CA ARG A 128 -11.82 -21.90 -2.10
C ARG A 128 -11.60 -22.25 -3.57
N THR A 129 -11.87 -21.31 -4.47
CA THR A 129 -11.62 -21.44 -5.91
C THR A 129 -10.24 -20.87 -6.27
N PRO A 130 -9.66 -21.25 -7.42
CA PRO A 130 -8.37 -20.73 -7.90
C PRO A 130 -8.33 -19.20 -7.91
N THR A 131 -9.36 -18.55 -8.45
CA THR A 131 -9.48 -17.08 -8.42
C THR A 131 -9.48 -16.51 -7.02
N ASN A 132 -10.25 -17.10 -6.11
CA ASN A 132 -10.40 -16.57 -4.77
C ASN A 132 -9.09 -16.67 -3.97
N TYR A 133 -8.14 -17.53 -4.34
CA TYR A 133 -6.78 -17.48 -3.76
C TYR A 133 -6.01 -16.22 -4.18
N TYR A 134 -6.17 -15.72 -5.42
CA TYR A 134 -5.60 -14.43 -5.80
C TYR A 134 -6.25 -13.28 -5.03
N LEU A 135 -7.58 -13.30 -4.87
CA LEU A 135 -8.29 -12.29 -4.07
C LEU A 135 -7.87 -12.33 -2.60
N LEU A 136 -7.62 -13.52 -2.05
CA LEU A 136 -7.07 -13.69 -0.71
C LEU A 136 -5.67 -13.09 -0.60
N SER A 137 -4.79 -13.36 -1.58
CA SER A 137 -3.44 -12.78 -1.60
C SER A 137 -3.47 -11.25 -1.68
N LEU A 138 -4.41 -10.70 -2.46
CA LEU A 138 -4.63 -9.25 -2.58
C LEU A 138 -5.11 -8.64 -1.26
N ALA A 139 -6.08 -9.29 -0.60
CA ALA A 139 -6.54 -8.85 0.72
C ALA A 139 -5.44 -8.91 1.78
N VAL A 140 -4.48 -9.85 1.69
CA VAL A 140 -3.33 -9.91 2.58
C VAL A 140 -2.35 -8.75 2.33
N SER A 141 -2.02 -8.42 1.07
CA SER A 141 -1.17 -7.26 0.78
C SER A 141 -1.82 -5.95 1.20
N ASP A 142 -3.13 -5.81 0.98
CA ASP A 142 -3.94 -4.67 1.44
C ASP A 142 -3.99 -4.55 2.98
N LEU A 143 -4.08 -5.67 3.71
CA LEU A 143 -4.01 -5.64 5.17
C LEU A 143 -2.62 -5.24 5.66
N LEU A 144 -1.55 -5.71 5.02
CA LEU A 144 -0.18 -5.34 5.40
C LEU A 144 0.06 -3.84 5.20
N VAL A 145 -0.37 -3.26 4.08
CA VAL A 145 -0.19 -1.82 3.84
C VAL A 145 -1.02 -0.97 4.80
N LEU A 146 -2.23 -1.41 5.17
CA LEU A 146 -3.09 -0.68 6.11
C LEU A 146 -2.63 -0.82 7.56
N ILE A 147 -2.25 -2.02 8.01
CA ILE A 147 -1.90 -2.30 9.41
C ILE A 147 -0.48 -1.85 9.74
N LEU A 148 0.45 -1.98 8.80
CA LEU A 148 1.87 -1.67 9.03
C LEU A 148 2.32 -0.41 8.29
N GLY A 149 1.93 -0.23 7.04
CA GLY A 149 2.36 0.93 6.23
C GLY A 149 1.75 2.25 6.71
N MET A 150 0.43 2.33 6.79
CA MET A 150 -0.27 3.58 7.13
C MET A 150 0.15 4.17 8.49
N PRO A 151 0.32 3.40 9.58
CA PRO A 151 0.80 3.97 10.84
C PRO A 151 2.22 4.53 10.75
N LEU A 152 3.11 3.92 9.95
CA LEU A 152 4.47 4.43 9.72
C LEU A 152 4.45 5.77 8.99
N GLU A 153 3.58 5.92 7.98
CA GLU A 153 3.43 7.18 7.26
C GLU A 153 2.80 8.28 8.14
N LEU A 154 1.77 7.95 8.92
CA LEU A 154 1.18 8.88 9.88
C LEU A 154 2.18 9.30 10.96
N TYR A 155 3.07 8.40 11.38
CA TYR A 155 4.17 8.73 12.29
C TYR A 155 5.09 9.79 11.68
N ASP A 156 5.51 9.65 10.42
CA ASP A 156 6.38 10.62 9.76
C ASP A 156 5.69 11.97 9.55
N MET A 157 4.38 11.98 9.28
CA MET A 157 3.63 13.25 9.21
C MET A 157 3.45 13.92 10.58
N TRP A 158 3.32 13.12 11.65
CA TRP A 158 3.22 13.61 13.02
C TRP A 158 4.57 14.13 13.53
N ARG A 159 5.66 13.43 13.18
CA ARG A 159 7.04 13.73 13.55
C ARG A 159 7.96 13.51 12.35
N ASN A 160 8.18 14.57 11.59
CA ASN A 160 9.04 14.57 10.40
C ASN A 160 10.50 14.25 10.78
N TYR A 161 10.93 14.69 11.96
CA TYR A 161 12.24 14.38 12.55
C TYR A 161 12.17 14.44 14.09
N PRO A 162 13.10 13.77 14.80
CA PRO A 162 13.97 12.71 14.30
C PRO A 162 13.22 11.41 14.02
N PHE A 163 13.74 10.59 13.09
CA PHE A 163 13.27 9.26 12.80
C PHE A 163 13.76 8.27 13.87
N LEU A 164 12.85 7.86 14.77
CA LEU A 164 13.19 7.12 15.99
C LEU A 164 13.37 5.61 15.79
N LEU A 165 12.96 5.05 14.65
CA LEU A 165 13.05 3.60 14.39
C LEU A 165 14.46 3.16 13.92
N GLY A 166 15.40 4.11 13.82
CA GLY A 166 16.78 3.86 13.41
C GLY A 166 16.91 3.30 11.99
N GLU A 167 18.11 2.83 11.64
CA GLU A 167 18.41 2.36 10.28
C GLU A 167 17.56 1.14 9.88
N GLY A 168 17.40 0.17 10.80
CA GLY A 168 16.57 -1.02 10.56
C GLY A 168 15.10 -0.68 10.31
N GLY A 169 14.55 0.32 11.01
CA GLY A 169 13.21 0.82 10.76
C GLY A 169 13.04 1.50 9.41
N CYS A 170 14.07 2.24 8.96
CA CYS A 170 14.08 2.88 7.65
C CYS A 170 14.07 1.82 6.53
N TYR A 171 14.92 0.79 6.63
CA TYR A 171 14.91 -0.33 5.70
C TYR A 171 13.59 -1.09 5.72
N PHE A 172 13.07 -1.42 6.91
CA PHE A 172 11.79 -2.13 7.05
C PHE A 172 10.65 -1.35 6.41
N LYS A 173 10.54 -0.05 6.69
CA LYS A 173 9.51 0.83 6.12
C LYS A 173 9.57 0.78 4.60
N THR A 174 10.72 1.13 4.00
CA THR A 174 10.86 1.18 2.53
C THR A 174 10.60 -0.18 1.90
N PHE A 175 11.17 -1.25 2.47
CA PHE A 175 11.02 -2.60 1.96
C PHE A 175 9.57 -3.10 2.01
N LEU A 176 8.86 -2.83 3.11
CA LEU A 176 7.45 -3.17 3.28
C LEU A 176 6.61 -2.51 2.20
N PHE A 177 6.73 -1.18 2.02
CA PHE A 177 5.95 -0.43 1.04
C PHE A 177 6.19 -0.90 -0.40
N GLU A 178 7.45 -1.11 -0.79
CA GLU A 178 7.77 -1.63 -2.14
C GLU A 178 7.24 -3.05 -2.33
N THR A 179 7.42 -3.93 -1.35
CA THR A 179 6.98 -5.33 -1.45
C THR A 179 5.46 -5.42 -1.62
N VAL A 180 4.69 -4.77 -0.75
CA VAL A 180 3.21 -4.87 -0.80
C VAL A 180 2.65 -4.20 -2.04
N CYS A 181 3.32 -3.15 -2.53
CA CYS A 181 3.03 -2.51 -3.81
C CYS A 181 3.20 -3.48 -4.97
N PHE A 182 4.41 -4.04 -5.15
CA PHE A 182 4.70 -4.96 -6.24
C PHE A 182 3.83 -6.23 -6.15
N ALA A 183 3.61 -6.75 -4.94
CA ALA A 183 2.77 -7.91 -4.74
C ALA A 183 1.33 -7.64 -5.17
N SER A 184 0.76 -6.47 -4.84
CA SER A 184 -0.61 -6.13 -5.22
C SER A 184 -0.76 -6.03 -6.74
N ILE A 185 0.14 -5.31 -7.41
CA ILE A 185 0.15 -5.15 -8.87
C ILE A 185 0.26 -6.51 -9.55
N LEU A 186 1.26 -7.31 -9.17
CA LEU A 186 1.49 -8.62 -9.77
C LEU A 186 0.31 -9.58 -9.55
N ASN A 187 -0.33 -9.53 -8.38
CA ASN A 187 -1.53 -10.34 -8.11
C ASN A 187 -2.72 -9.90 -8.99
N VAL A 188 -2.93 -8.60 -9.21
CA VAL A 188 -3.99 -8.09 -10.12
C VAL A 188 -3.71 -8.50 -11.57
N THR A 189 -2.45 -8.42 -12.01
CA THR A 189 -2.05 -8.90 -13.34
C THR A 189 -2.28 -10.40 -13.49
N ALA A 190 -1.84 -11.21 -12.52
CA ALA A 190 -2.02 -12.66 -12.54
C ALA A 190 -3.50 -13.07 -12.50
N LEU A 191 -4.31 -12.38 -11.70
CA LEU A 191 -5.77 -12.53 -11.69
C LEU A 191 -6.37 -12.25 -13.08
N SER A 192 -5.90 -11.19 -13.75
CA SER A 192 -6.38 -10.83 -15.09
C SER A 192 -6.01 -11.88 -16.14
N VAL A 193 -4.80 -12.46 -16.04
CA VAL A 193 -4.36 -13.59 -16.89
C VAL A 193 -5.21 -14.84 -16.62
N GLU A 194 -5.46 -15.20 -15.35
CA GLU A 194 -6.32 -16.32 -14.99
C GLU A 194 -7.71 -16.18 -15.61
N ARG A 195 -8.26 -14.96 -15.57
CA ARG A 195 -9.58 -14.64 -16.10
C ARG A 195 -9.62 -14.69 -17.61
N TYR A 196 -8.59 -14.19 -18.27
CA TYR A 196 -8.43 -14.33 -19.71
C TYR A 196 -8.42 -15.80 -20.14
N VAL A 197 -7.58 -16.64 -19.51
CA VAL A 197 -7.52 -18.08 -19.81
C VAL A 197 -8.86 -18.77 -19.52
N ALA A 198 -9.54 -18.40 -18.43
CA ALA A 198 -10.84 -18.95 -18.07
C ALA A 198 -11.96 -18.66 -19.07
N VAL A 199 -11.94 -17.50 -19.72
CA VAL A 199 -12.97 -17.09 -20.69
C VAL A 199 -12.61 -17.52 -22.11
N VAL A 200 -11.38 -17.28 -22.54
CA VAL A 200 -10.96 -17.46 -23.94
C VAL A 200 -10.49 -18.88 -24.24
N HIS A 201 -9.93 -19.59 -23.25
CA HIS A 201 -9.36 -20.93 -23.44
C HIS A 201 -9.88 -21.94 -22.41
N PRO A 202 -11.19 -22.26 -22.40
CA PRO A 202 -11.82 -23.09 -21.37
C PRO A 202 -11.23 -24.50 -21.26
N LEU A 203 -10.63 -25.04 -22.32
CA LEU A 203 -9.97 -26.35 -22.30
C LEU A 203 -8.61 -26.32 -21.58
N LYS A 204 -7.88 -25.19 -21.62
CA LYS A 204 -6.59 -25.03 -20.91
C LYS A 204 -6.76 -24.82 -19.40
N VAL A 205 -7.95 -24.40 -18.96
CA VAL A 205 -8.29 -24.15 -17.54
C VAL A 205 -8.09 -25.38 -16.66
N LYS A 206 -8.40 -26.59 -17.18
CA LYS A 206 -8.27 -27.84 -16.40
C LYS A 206 -6.86 -28.07 -15.88
N HIS A 207 -5.83 -27.62 -16.59
CA HIS A 207 -4.44 -27.80 -16.21
C HIS A 207 -3.85 -26.55 -15.51
N MET A 208 -4.22 -25.34 -15.96
CA MET A 208 -3.63 -24.09 -15.46
C MET A 208 -4.30 -23.51 -14.20
N SER A 209 -5.54 -23.92 -13.88
CA SER A 209 -6.30 -23.39 -12.75
C SER A 209 -6.40 -24.39 -11.60
N THR A 210 -5.38 -25.24 -11.41
CA THR A 210 -5.33 -26.14 -10.25
C THR A 210 -4.94 -25.39 -8.99
N HIS A 211 -5.41 -25.86 -7.82
CA HIS A 211 -5.09 -25.21 -6.54
C HIS A 211 -3.59 -25.19 -6.22
N ALA A 212 -2.87 -26.27 -6.56
CA ALA A 212 -1.43 -26.36 -6.36
C ALA A 212 -0.68 -25.35 -7.24
N HIS A 213 -1.06 -25.26 -8.53
CA HIS A 213 -0.47 -24.31 -9.46
C HIS A 213 -0.67 -22.86 -8.99
N VAL A 214 -1.91 -22.47 -8.64
CA VAL A 214 -2.18 -21.09 -8.17
C VAL A 214 -1.41 -20.74 -6.90
N LYS A 215 -1.33 -21.65 -5.93
CA LYS A 215 -0.52 -21.41 -4.72
C LYS A 215 0.96 -21.21 -5.06
N LYS A 216 1.50 -22.02 -5.97
CA LYS A 216 2.88 -21.86 -6.46
C LYS A 216 3.08 -20.50 -7.12
N VAL A 217 2.16 -20.09 -8.01
CA VAL A 217 2.20 -18.77 -8.66
C VAL A 217 2.22 -17.67 -7.60
N ILE A 218 1.29 -17.66 -6.64
CA ILE A 218 1.23 -16.65 -5.59
C ILE A 218 2.55 -16.57 -4.81
N ILE A 219 3.11 -17.70 -4.38
CA ILE A 219 4.41 -17.75 -3.68
C ILE A 219 5.51 -17.12 -4.56
N THR A 220 5.56 -17.46 -5.85
CA THR A 220 6.51 -16.85 -6.79
C THR A 220 6.32 -15.34 -6.92
N LEU A 221 5.08 -14.83 -6.96
CA LEU A 221 4.81 -13.40 -7.03
C LEU A 221 5.31 -12.67 -5.78
N TRP A 222 5.11 -13.23 -4.59
CA TRP A 222 5.63 -12.67 -3.33
C TRP A 222 7.16 -12.65 -3.31
N ILE A 223 7.81 -13.75 -3.67
CA ILE A 223 9.28 -13.81 -3.74
C ILE A 223 9.81 -12.78 -4.74
N LEU A 224 9.21 -12.70 -5.93
CA LEU A 224 9.59 -11.72 -6.95
C LEU A 224 9.42 -10.28 -6.43
N SER A 225 8.32 -9.98 -5.75
CA SER A 225 8.05 -8.66 -5.16
C SER A 225 9.13 -8.28 -4.14
N MET A 226 9.47 -9.21 -3.24
CA MET A 226 10.52 -9.01 -2.24
C MET A 226 11.89 -8.77 -2.89
N ILE A 227 12.25 -9.56 -3.91
CA ILE A 227 13.51 -9.40 -4.64
C ILE A 227 13.56 -8.01 -5.31
N CYS A 228 12.47 -7.60 -5.97
CA CYS A 228 12.41 -6.31 -6.64
C CYS A 228 12.34 -5.11 -5.68
N ALA A 229 11.94 -5.30 -4.42
CA ALA A 229 11.94 -4.28 -3.39
C ALA A 229 13.35 -3.96 -2.84
N VAL A 230 14.28 -4.92 -2.89
CA VAL A 230 15.63 -4.77 -2.33
C VAL A 230 16.42 -3.60 -2.95
N PRO A 231 16.49 -3.42 -4.29
CA PRO A 231 17.27 -2.35 -4.89
C PRO A 231 16.85 -0.95 -4.45
N ASN A 232 15.55 -0.66 -4.32
CA ASN A 232 15.11 0.65 -3.82
C ASN A 232 15.40 0.81 -2.32
N THR A 233 15.22 -0.27 -1.55
CA THR A 233 15.46 -0.28 -0.10
C THR A 233 16.92 0.04 0.22
N SER A 234 17.87 -0.53 -0.52
CA SER A 234 19.31 -0.34 -0.27
C SER A 234 19.83 1.07 -0.57
N LEU A 235 19.02 1.91 -1.23
CA LEU A 235 19.34 3.32 -1.47
C LEU A 235 18.97 4.24 -0.31
N HIS A 236 18.10 3.79 0.58
CA HIS A 236 17.63 4.56 1.73
C HIS A 236 18.55 4.37 2.93
N GLY A 237 18.49 5.28 3.88
CA GLY A 237 19.24 5.23 5.13
C GLY A 237 18.89 6.42 6.00
N ILE A 238 19.62 6.56 7.12
CA ILE A 238 19.47 7.73 7.99
C ILE A 238 20.34 8.86 7.47
N MET A 239 19.70 9.97 7.10
CA MET A 239 20.36 11.22 6.76
C MET A 239 20.24 12.20 7.92
N THR A 240 21.32 12.91 8.23
CA THR A 240 21.35 14.02 9.20
C THR A 240 21.88 15.27 8.51
N LEU A 241 21.50 16.44 9.00
CA LEU A 241 22.08 17.69 8.53
C LEU A 241 23.58 17.71 8.83
N PRO A 242 24.41 18.20 7.88
CA PRO A 242 25.84 18.26 8.08
C PRO A 242 26.17 19.16 9.28
N PRO A 243 27.24 18.86 10.03
CA PRO A 243 27.68 19.74 11.10
C PRO A 243 27.98 21.12 10.53
N LYS A 244 27.34 22.14 11.10
CA LYS A 244 27.53 23.55 10.73
C LYS A 244 27.89 24.30 12.00
N PHE A 245 28.85 25.21 11.92
CA PHE A 245 29.23 26.04 13.07
C PHE A 245 29.67 25.23 14.30
N GLY A 246 30.42 24.14 14.12
CA GLY A 246 30.85 23.27 15.24
C GLY A 246 29.71 22.59 16.01
N ARG A 247 28.46 22.74 15.58
CA ARG A 247 27.28 22.09 16.14
C ARG A 247 26.94 20.85 15.31
N HIS A 248 26.61 19.77 16.02
CA HIS A 248 26.03 18.57 15.42
C HIS A 248 24.52 18.58 15.66
N PHE A 249 23.76 18.10 14.67
CA PHE A 249 22.29 18.09 14.71
C PHE A 249 21.75 16.65 14.73
N PRO A 250 21.99 15.84 15.78
CA PRO A 250 21.52 14.45 15.81
C PRO A 250 19.99 14.33 15.74
N ARG A 251 19.25 15.36 16.17
CA ARG A 251 17.78 15.44 16.09
C ARG A 251 17.25 15.67 14.67
N SER A 252 18.13 15.93 13.71
CA SER A 252 17.80 16.07 12.28
C SER A 252 17.67 14.74 11.53
N ALA A 253 17.86 13.61 12.22
CA ALA A 253 17.84 12.29 11.60
C ALA A 253 16.51 12.02 10.88
N ILE A 254 16.56 11.73 9.57
CA ILE A 254 15.40 11.36 8.76
C ILE A 254 15.71 10.10 7.94
N CYS A 255 14.67 9.31 7.64
CA CYS A 255 14.80 8.20 6.68
C CYS A 255 14.71 8.76 5.26
N HIS A 256 15.83 8.80 4.55
CA HIS A 256 15.94 9.45 3.23
C HIS A 256 16.84 8.64 2.29
N VAL A 257 16.82 8.98 1.00
CA VAL A 257 17.78 8.46 0.02
C VAL A 257 19.17 8.99 0.35
N VAL A 258 20.12 8.08 0.62
CA VAL A 258 21.51 8.40 1.00
C VAL A 258 22.53 8.02 -0.08
N LYS A 259 22.09 7.29 -1.10
CA LYS A 259 22.91 6.90 -2.26
C LYS A 259 22.73 7.89 -3.41
N PRO A 260 23.60 7.87 -4.44
CA PRO A 260 23.52 8.80 -5.55
C PRO A 260 22.14 8.82 -6.22
N THR A 261 21.57 10.01 -6.39
CA THR A 261 20.22 10.23 -6.95
C THR A 261 20.06 9.66 -8.35
N TRP A 262 21.11 9.57 -9.17
CA TRP A 262 21.03 8.97 -10.50
C TRP A 262 20.65 7.48 -10.46
N ILE A 263 21.13 6.72 -9.47
CA ILE A 263 20.77 5.30 -9.29
C ILE A 263 19.31 5.21 -8.85
N TYR A 264 18.91 6.06 -7.91
CA TYR A 264 17.52 6.14 -7.45
C TYR A 264 16.59 6.43 -8.62
N ASN A 265 16.86 7.49 -9.39
CA ASN A 265 16.05 7.88 -10.54
C ASN A 265 15.91 6.75 -11.57
N LEU A 266 17.00 6.03 -11.86
CA LEU A 266 16.97 4.88 -12.74
C LEU A 266 16.09 3.75 -12.19
N ILE A 267 16.21 3.43 -10.90
CA ILE A 267 15.38 2.40 -10.25
C ILE A 267 13.91 2.79 -10.25
N ILE A 268 13.56 4.05 -9.95
CA ILE A 268 12.20 4.56 -9.98
C ILE A 268 11.60 4.48 -11.39
N LEU A 269 12.38 4.86 -12.40
CA LEU A 269 11.96 4.77 -13.79
C LEU A 269 11.70 3.31 -14.20
N ILE A 270 12.64 2.42 -13.93
CA ILE A 270 12.51 0.98 -14.23
C ILE A 270 11.29 0.40 -13.49
N SER A 271 11.15 0.71 -12.20
CA SER A 271 10.02 0.28 -11.38
C SER A 271 8.68 0.75 -11.97
N THR A 272 8.60 2.02 -12.39
CA THR A 272 7.39 2.56 -13.02
C THR A 272 7.07 1.89 -14.36
N VAL A 273 8.08 1.61 -15.18
CA VAL A 273 7.85 0.90 -16.45
C VAL A 273 7.40 -0.55 -16.20
N VAL A 274 8.11 -1.28 -15.33
CA VAL A 274 7.92 -2.71 -15.11
C VAL A 274 6.71 -3.03 -14.25
N PHE A 275 6.42 -2.22 -13.24
CA PHE A 275 5.34 -2.47 -12.27
C PHE A 275 4.11 -1.59 -12.49
N PHE A 276 4.16 -0.55 -13.30
CA PHE A 276 2.95 0.22 -13.62
C PHE A 276 2.59 0.14 -15.10
N MET A 277 3.45 0.62 -15.99
CA MET A 277 3.10 0.74 -17.41
C MET A 277 2.86 -0.62 -18.08
N LEU A 278 3.76 -1.59 -17.89
CA LEU A 278 3.61 -2.93 -18.48
C LEU A 278 2.42 -3.70 -17.89
N PRO A 279 2.20 -3.76 -16.57
CA PRO A 279 0.99 -4.32 -15.98
C PRO A 279 -0.28 -3.65 -16.50
N MET A 280 -0.34 -2.32 -16.54
CA MET A 280 -1.53 -1.62 -17.03
C MET A 280 -1.80 -1.91 -18.52
N LEU A 281 -0.77 -1.96 -19.35
CA LEU A 281 -0.89 -2.31 -20.76
C LEU A 281 -1.37 -3.76 -20.94
N THR A 282 -0.71 -4.71 -20.28
CA THR A 282 -1.06 -6.14 -20.37
C THR A 282 -2.49 -6.38 -19.91
N ILE A 283 -2.87 -5.84 -18.76
CA ILE A 283 -4.22 -5.92 -18.22
C ILE A 283 -5.23 -5.32 -19.22
N SER A 284 -4.97 -4.13 -19.76
CA SER A 284 -5.86 -3.47 -20.72
C SER A 284 -6.09 -4.31 -21.97
N ILE A 285 -5.02 -4.88 -22.54
CA ILE A 285 -5.10 -5.78 -23.70
C ILE A 285 -5.92 -7.03 -23.36
N LEU A 286 -5.66 -7.67 -22.22
CA LEU A 286 -6.37 -8.87 -21.80
C LEU A 286 -7.88 -8.60 -21.66
N TYR A 287 -8.29 -7.50 -21.03
CA TYR A 287 -9.71 -7.17 -20.91
C TYR A 287 -10.36 -6.78 -22.23
N LEU A 288 -9.64 -6.12 -23.12
CA LEU A 288 -10.11 -5.87 -24.49
C LEU A 288 -10.41 -7.20 -25.20
N LEU A 289 -9.47 -8.15 -25.16
CA LEU A 289 -9.63 -9.47 -25.77
C LEU A 289 -10.78 -10.25 -25.15
N ILE A 290 -10.95 -10.20 -23.82
CA ILE A 290 -12.11 -10.82 -23.16
C ILE A 290 -13.40 -10.15 -23.64
N GLY A 291 -13.44 -8.82 -23.72
CA GLY A 291 -14.60 -8.06 -24.21
C GLY A 291 -14.98 -8.46 -25.64
N LEU A 292 -14.00 -8.62 -26.53
CA LEU A 292 -14.20 -9.08 -27.91
C LEU A 292 -14.71 -10.52 -27.96
N GLN A 293 -14.14 -11.42 -27.17
CA GLN A 293 -14.61 -12.82 -27.10
C GLN A 293 -16.06 -12.89 -26.62
N LEU A 294 -16.42 -12.14 -25.59
CA LEU A 294 -17.78 -12.10 -25.06
C LEU A 294 -18.79 -11.53 -26.07
N ARG A 295 -18.39 -10.58 -26.91
CA ARG A 295 -19.21 -10.08 -28.03
C ARG A 295 -19.42 -11.17 -29.08
N ARG A 296 -18.37 -11.91 -29.45
CA ARG A 296 -18.45 -13.04 -30.39
C ARG A 296 -19.37 -14.14 -29.87
N ASP A 297 -19.24 -14.54 -28.61
CA ASP A 297 -20.09 -15.57 -28.00
C ASP A 297 -21.58 -15.16 -28.02
N LYS A 298 -21.88 -13.89 -27.77
CA LYS A 298 -23.26 -13.37 -27.86
C LYS A 298 -23.80 -13.44 -29.29
N LEU A 299 -23.00 -13.07 -30.29
CA LEU A 299 -23.39 -13.10 -31.70
C LEU A 299 -23.68 -14.53 -32.16
N VAL A 300 -22.81 -15.50 -31.81
CA VAL A 300 -23.00 -16.92 -32.16
C VAL A 300 -24.29 -17.46 -31.55
N VAL A 301 -24.59 -17.15 -30.28
CA VAL A 301 -25.83 -17.59 -29.62
C VAL A 301 -27.09 -16.97 -30.26
N MET A 302 -27.01 -15.71 -30.73
CA MET A 302 -28.12 -15.07 -31.43
C MET A 302 -28.36 -15.67 -32.82
N VAL A 303 -27.31 -16.02 -33.56
CA VAL A 303 -27.41 -16.69 -34.87
C VAL A 303 -27.95 -18.11 -34.70
N ASP A 304 -27.42 -18.88 -33.74
CA ASP A 304 -27.85 -20.26 -33.47
C ASP A 304 -29.32 -20.34 -32.98
N SER A 305 -29.81 -19.31 -32.28
CA SER A 305 -31.21 -19.23 -31.87
C SER A 305 -32.17 -18.94 -33.03
N LYS A 306 -31.70 -18.38 -34.15
CA LYS A 306 -32.51 -18.19 -35.36
C LYS A 306 -32.57 -19.46 -36.23
N CYS A 307 -31.60 -20.37 -36.10
CA CYS A 307 -31.48 -21.53 -36.99
C CYS A 307 -31.98 -22.87 -36.40
N ILE A 308 -32.19 -23.01 -35.09
CA ILE A 308 -32.52 -24.31 -34.48
C ILE A 308 -33.82 -24.29 -33.66
N PHE A 309 -34.82 -25.05 -34.14
CA PHE A 309 -36.08 -25.40 -33.46
C PHE A 309 -35.97 -26.86 -32.98
N GLY A 310 -35.30 -27.14 -31.85
CA GLY A 310 -35.19 -28.52 -31.35
C GLY A 310 -34.31 -28.76 -30.11
N THR A 311 -34.87 -29.57 -29.20
CA THR A 311 -34.44 -30.39 -28.02
C THR A 311 -33.07 -30.25 -27.32
N GLU A 312 -32.11 -29.44 -27.77
CA GLU A 312 -30.80 -29.18 -27.12
C GLU A 312 -30.87 -28.13 -25.96
N SER A 313 -32.06 -27.89 -25.40
CA SER A 313 -32.30 -26.73 -24.53
C SER A 313 -31.56 -26.77 -23.18
N LEU A 314 -31.30 -27.97 -22.63
CA LEU A 314 -30.69 -28.15 -21.30
C LEU A 314 -29.16 -27.93 -21.30
N SER A 315 -28.45 -28.47 -22.29
CA SER A 315 -27.00 -28.29 -22.48
C SER A 315 -26.69 -26.81 -22.81
N ARG A 316 -27.51 -26.22 -23.68
CA ARG A 316 -27.42 -24.81 -24.10
C ARG A 316 -27.71 -23.86 -22.94
N SER A 317 -28.74 -24.11 -22.14
CA SER A 317 -29.07 -23.29 -20.95
C SER A 317 -27.96 -23.31 -19.88
N ARG A 318 -27.30 -24.45 -19.67
CA ARG A 318 -26.17 -24.57 -18.72
C ARG A 318 -24.92 -23.82 -19.20
N LYS A 319 -24.54 -23.95 -20.49
CA LYS A 319 -23.45 -23.17 -21.10
C LYS A 319 -23.75 -21.66 -21.08
N GLN A 320 -24.99 -21.27 -21.37
CA GLN A 320 -25.42 -19.86 -21.41
C GLN A 320 -25.43 -19.23 -20.00
N LYS A 321 -25.84 -19.96 -18.95
CA LYS A 321 -25.69 -19.51 -17.55
C LYS A 321 -24.23 -19.35 -17.14
N LEU A 322 -23.35 -20.26 -17.53
CA LEU A 322 -21.91 -20.19 -17.22
C LEU A 322 -21.24 -18.99 -17.91
N SER A 323 -21.56 -18.76 -19.19
CA SER A 323 -21.07 -17.61 -19.97
C SER A 323 -21.57 -16.29 -19.37
N LYS A 324 -22.87 -16.16 -19.04
CA LYS A 324 -23.42 -14.97 -18.36
C LYS A 324 -22.70 -14.66 -17.03
N ARG A 325 -22.39 -15.70 -16.24
CA ARG A 325 -21.63 -15.55 -14.99
C ARG A 325 -20.19 -15.08 -15.25
N ASN A 326 -19.51 -15.65 -16.25
CA ASN A 326 -18.16 -15.22 -16.61
C ASN A 326 -18.15 -13.77 -17.11
N VAL A 327 -19.15 -13.35 -17.90
CA VAL A 327 -19.34 -11.95 -18.34
C VAL A 327 -19.49 -11.01 -17.15
N GLN A 328 -20.30 -11.35 -16.16
CA GLN A 328 -20.50 -10.53 -14.96
C GLN A 328 -19.20 -10.37 -14.17
N VAL A 329 -18.46 -11.47 -13.98
CA VAL A 329 -17.16 -11.45 -13.31
C VAL A 329 -16.13 -10.65 -14.12
N THR A 330 -16.09 -10.78 -15.45
CA THR A 330 -15.21 -9.96 -16.29
C THR A 330 -15.58 -8.47 -16.21
N LYS A 331 -16.87 -8.11 -16.31
CA LYS A 331 -17.31 -6.70 -16.22
C LYS A 331 -16.93 -6.10 -14.86
N MET A 332 -17.10 -6.87 -13.79
CA MET A 332 -16.66 -6.49 -12.45
C MET A 332 -15.15 -6.22 -12.41
N LEU A 333 -14.36 -7.11 -13.01
CA LEU A 333 -12.92 -6.99 -13.01
C LEU A 333 -12.39 -5.87 -13.93
N SER A 334 -13.09 -5.55 -15.02
CA SER A 334 -12.76 -4.37 -15.84
C SER A 334 -12.90 -3.07 -15.05
N VAL A 335 -13.93 -2.96 -14.19
CA VAL A 335 -14.05 -1.83 -13.26
C VAL A 335 -12.90 -1.82 -12.25
N LEU A 336 -12.53 -3.00 -11.72
CA LEU A 336 -11.41 -3.13 -10.79
C LEU A 336 -10.09 -2.64 -11.40
N VAL A 337 -9.83 -2.93 -12.67
CA VAL A 337 -8.63 -2.46 -13.38
C VAL A 337 -8.58 -0.96 -13.54
N VAL A 338 -9.69 -0.34 -13.94
CA VAL A 338 -9.74 1.10 -14.14
C VAL A 338 -9.51 1.80 -12.81
N VAL A 339 -10.20 1.34 -11.75
CA VAL A 339 -10.03 1.95 -10.43
C VAL A 339 -8.63 1.69 -9.87
N PHE A 340 -8.08 0.49 -10.06
CA PHE A 340 -6.69 0.19 -9.67
C PHE A 340 -5.70 1.09 -10.40
N GLY A 341 -5.78 1.20 -11.73
CA GLY A 341 -4.92 2.10 -12.50
C GLY A 341 -5.03 3.56 -12.08
N LEU A 342 -6.24 4.05 -11.81
CA LEU A 342 -6.47 5.43 -11.36
C LEU A 342 -5.94 5.70 -9.95
N CYS A 343 -6.06 4.74 -9.04
CA CYS A 343 -5.53 4.87 -7.68
C CYS A 343 -4.00 4.78 -7.64
N TRP A 344 -3.39 4.04 -8.55
CA TRP A 344 -1.94 3.81 -8.57
C TRP A 344 -1.16 4.82 -9.43
N ALA A 345 -1.79 5.43 -10.44
CA ALA A 345 -1.11 6.41 -11.30
C ALA A 345 -0.52 7.60 -10.51
N PRO A 346 -1.25 8.25 -9.58
CA PRO A 346 -0.72 9.36 -8.79
C PRO A 346 0.54 8.98 -8.00
N PHE A 347 0.60 7.75 -7.47
CA PHE A 347 1.76 7.24 -6.74
C PHE A 347 3.01 7.13 -7.59
N HIS A 348 2.90 6.60 -8.81
CA HIS A 348 4.05 6.55 -9.72
C HIS A 348 4.44 7.95 -10.23
N VAL A 349 3.47 8.83 -10.44
CA VAL A 349 3.74 10.23 -10.81
C VAL A 349 4.48 10.98 -9.70
N ASP A 350 4.06 10.84 -8.45
CA ASP A 350 4.73 11.46 -7.29
C ASP A 350 6.21 11.06 -7.20
N ARG A 351 6.52 9.76 -7.35
CA ARG A 351 7.90 9.26 -7.34
C ARG A 351 8.73 9.79 -8.50
N LEU A 352 8.16 9.88 -9.70
CA LEU A 352 8.83 10.47 -10.86
C LEU A 352 9.06 11.98 -10.67
N MET A 353 8.09 12.68 -10.08
CA MET A 353 8.23 14.10 -9.77
C MET A 353 9.37 14.33 -8.77
N TRP A 354 9.46 13.54 -7.70
CA TRP A 354 10.58 13.60 -6.77
C TRP A 354 11.94 13.36 -7.46
N SER A 355 11.99 12.46 -8.44
CA SER A 355 13.22 12.12 -9.17
C SER A 355 13.68 13.18 -10.19
N TYR A 356 12.74 13.84 -10.86
CA TYR A 356 13.04 14.63 -12.07
C TYR A 356 12.60 16.10 -12.00
N MET A 357 11.79 16.50 -11.02
CA MET A 357 11.43 17.92 -10.87
C MET A 357 12.53 18.70 -10.18
N ASP A 358 12.77 19.90 -10.69
CA ASP A 358 13.70 20.86 -10.10
C ASP A 358 13.15 21.41 -8.78
N PRO A 359 13.83 21.19 -7.64
CA PRO A 359 13.42 21.68 -6.33
C PRO A 359 13.59 23.20 -6.16
N SER A 360 14.31 23.88 -7.05
CA SER A 360 14.55 25.33 -6.95
C SER A 360 13.35 26.18 -7.38
N SER A 361 12.40 25.60 -8.13
CA SER A 361 11.20 26.30 -8.59
C SER A 361 10.08 26.25 -7.54
N PRO A 362 9.61 27.40 -7.01
CA PRO A 362 8.54 27.42 -6.02
C PRO A 362 7.21 26.89 -6.58
N HIS A 363 6.98 27.04 -7.90
CA HIS A 363 5.82 26.46 -8.57
C HIS A 363 5.88 24.94 -8.59
N HIS A 364 7.06 24.36 -8.84
CA HIS A 364 7.24 22.90 -8.85
C HIS A 364 7.03 22.30 -7.47
N LEU A 365 7.55 22.95 -6.42
CA LEU A 365 7.38 22.52 -5.03
C LEU A 365 5.90 22.46 -4.63
N LYS A 366 5.13 23.51 -4.96
CA LYS A 366 3.69 23.56 -4.65
C LYS A 366 2.88 22.48 -5.39
N ILE A 367 3.22 22.21 -6.65
CA ILE A 367 2.59 21.12 -7.41
C ILE A 367 2.95 19.77 -6.79
N PHE A 368 4.22 19.57 -6.43
CA PHE A 368 4.70 18.35 -5.77
C PHE A 368 3.96 18.08 -4.46
N GLU A 369 3.81 19.08 -3.58
CA GLU A 369 3.06 18.93 -2.33
C GLU A 369 1.62 18.44 -2.55
N HIS A 370 0.91 19.01 -3.53
CA HIS A 370 -0.45 18.58 -3.84
C HIS A 370 -0.50 17.17 -4.41
N VAL A 371 0.41 16.84 -5.34
CA VAL A 371 0.48 15.50 -5.94
C VAL A 371 0.84 14.46 -4.88
N HIS A 372 1.76 14.76 -3.96
CA HIS A 372 2.16 13.88 -2.87
C HIS A 372 0.99 13.49 -1.96
N ILE A 373 0.15 14.46 -1.61
CA ILE A 373 -1.06 14.21 -0.78
C ILE A 373 -2.07 13.36 -1.55
N ILE A 374 -2.37 13.74 -2.80
CA ILE A 374 -3.32 13.00 -3.64
C ILE A 374 -2.83 11.57 -3.87
N SER A 375 -1.53 11.42 -4.11
CA SER A 375 -0.82 10.15 -4.24
C SER A 375 -1.04 9.25 -3.03
N GLY A 376 -0.74 9.73 -1.82
CA GLY A 376 -0.94 8.95 -0.60
C GLY A 376 -2.40 8.53 -0.40
N VAL A 377 -3.36 9.44 -0.57
CA VAL A 377 -4.80 9.13 -0.46
C VAL A 377 -5.22 8.09 -1.50
N CYS A 378 -4.85 8.26 -2.77
CA CYS A 378 -5.16 7.32 -3.84
C CYS A 378 -4.53 5.94 -3.61
N PHE A 379 -3.28 5.91 -3.14
CA PHE A 379 -2.56 4.69 -2.81
C PHE A 379 -3.31 3.85 -1.77
N TYR A 380 -3.72 4.43 -0.63
CA TYR A 380 -4.47 3.68 0.39
C TYR A 380 -5.93 3.42 0.01
N LEU A 381 -6.57 4.29 -0.78
CA LEU A 381 -7.90 4.03 -1.31
C LEU A 381 -7.93 2.76 -2.17
N SER A 382 -6.83 2.43 -2.86
CA SER A 382 -6.73 1.22 -3.67
C SER A 382 -7.01 -0.06 -2.87
N SER A 383 -6.63 -0.09 -1.58
CA SER A 383 -6.84 -1.22 -0.68
C SER A 383 -8.29 -1.36 -0.20
N VAL A 384 -9.09 -0.30 -0.26
CA VAL A 384 -10.50 -0.32 0.16
C VAL A 384 -11.44 -0.66 -1.00
N VAL A 385 -11.05 -0.26 -2.21
CA VAL A 385 -11.81 -0.52 -3.44
C VAL A 385 -12.04 -2.02 -3.64
N ASN A 386 -11.03 -2.85 -3.35
CA ASN A 386 -11.06 -4.29 -3.62
C ASN A 386 -12.27 -5.00 -2.93
N PRO A 387 -12.43 -4.95 -1.59
CA PRO A 387 -13.61 -5.50 -0.91
C PRO A 387 -14.95 -4.91 -1.35
N ILE A 388 -15.00 -3.59 -1.59
CA ILE A 388 -16.22 -2.90 -2.03
C ILE A 388 -16.69 -3.48 -3.37
N LEU A 389 -15.77 -3.62 -4.32
CA LEU A 389 -16.08 -4.20 -5.63
C LEU A 389 -16.54 -5.66 -5.49
N TYR A 390 -15.92 -6.46 -4.62
CA TYR A 390 -16.37 -7.84 -4.40
C TYR A 390 -17.80 -7.90 -3.85
N ASN A 391 -18.14 -7.04 -2.88
CA ASN A 391 -19.47 -7.03 -2.26
C ASN A 391 -20.57 -6.49 -3.21
N LEU A 392 -20.25 -5.44 -3.97
CA LEU A 392 -21.20 -4.83 -4.91
C LEU A 392 -21.47 -5.72 -6.13
N LEU A 393 -20.44 -6.42 -6.62
CA LEU A 393 -20.48 -7.04 -7.94
C LEU A 393 -20.54 -8.57 -7.91
N SER A 394 -20.20 -9.22 -6.79
CA SER A 394 -20.29 -10.68 -6.63
C SER A 394 -21.40 -11.10 -5.66
N SER A 395 -22.51 -11.59 -6.23
CA SER A 395 -23.65 -12.11 -5.46
C SER A 395 -23.28 -13.23 -4.48
N ARG A 396 -22.29 -14.07 -4.84
CA ARG A 396 -21.80 -15.17 -4.01
C ARG A 396 -21.02 -14.68 -2.79
N PHE A 397 -20.25 -13.60 -2.93
CA PHE A 397 -19.59 -12.97 -1.78
C PHE A 397 -20.63 -12.35 -0.84
N ARG A 398 -21.64 -11.67 -1.38
CA ARG A 398 -22.74 -11.10 -0.60
C ARG A 398 -23.54 -12.14 0.17
N GLU A 399 -23.82 -13.29 -0.45
CA GLU A 399 -24.54 -14.40 0.19
C GLU A 399 -23.73 -15.01 1.36
N MET A 400 -22.44 -15.27 1.15
CA MET A 400 -21.58 -15.80 2.22
C MET A 400 -21.33 -14.76 3.32
N PHE A 401 -21.25 -13.47 2.96
CA PHE A 401 -21.19 -12.37 3.93
C PHE A 401 -22.43 -12.30 4.81
N SER A 402 -23.62 -12.41 4.21
CA SER A 402 -24.89 -12.44 4.94
C SER A 402 -24.94 -13.64 5.89
N HIS A 403 -24.50 -14.83 5.47
CA HIS A 403 -24.43 -15.98 6.38
C HIS A 403 -23.52 -15.74 7.59
N MET A 404 -22.38 -15.07 7.41
CA MET A 404 -21.43 -14.79 8.49
C MET A 404 -21.96 -13.76 9.48
N THR A 405 -22.69 -12.74 8.99
CA THR A 405 -23.31 -11.69 9.83
C THR A 405 -24.61 -12.14 10.49
N CYS A 406 -25.43 -12.97 9.82
CA CYS A 406 -26.68 -13.50 10.36
C CYS A 406 -26.46 -14.60 11.42
N TYR A 407 -25.39 -15.39 11.36
CA TYR A 407 -25.08 -16.36 12.42
C TYR A 407 -24.77 -15.68 13.78
N SER A 408 -24.23 -14.46 13.74
CA SER A 408 -23.97 -13.64 14.94
C SER A 408 -25.27 -13.13 15.61
N ARG A 409 -26.38 -13.02 14.86
CA ARG A 409 -27.71 -12.66 15.39
C ARG A 409 -28.62 -13.84 15.71
N SER A 410 -28.26 -15.06 15.29
CA SER A 410 -29.12 -16.26 15.42
C SER A 410 -28.68 -17.24 16.52
N SER A 411 -27.66 -16.91 17.32
CA SER A 411 -27.23 -17.75 18.45
C SER A 411 -28.30 -17.90 19.56
N SER A 412 -29.47 -17.29 19.43
CA SER A 412 -30.60 -17.49 20.35
C SER A 412 -31.79 -18.25 19.77
N ARG A 413 -31.84 -18.66 18.49
CA ARG A 413 -32.88 -19.58 17.95
C ARG A 413 -32.62 -20.00 16.50
N CYS A 414 -31.99 -21.15 16.29
CA CYS A 414 -32.41 -22.18 15.31
C CYS A 414 -31.37 -23.29 15.19
N SER A 415 -31.55 -24.33 16.00
CA SER A 415 -31.12 -25.68 15.64
C SER A 415 -31.97 -26.16 14.46
N GLY A 416 -31.33 -26.66 13.41
CA GLY A 416 -31.96 -27.51 12.41
C GLY A 416 -32.32 -26.86 11.07
N ILE A 417 -31.33 -26.61 10.20
CA ILE A 417 -31.55 -26.70 8.76
C ILE A 417 -30.51 -27.65 8.18
N HIS A 418 -30.93 -28.91 8.05
CA HIS A 418 -30.20 -29.96 7.36
C HIS A 418 -30.34 -29.70 5.84
N MET A 419 -29.27 -29.27 5.18
CA MET A 419 -29.26 -29.08 3.73
C MET A 419 -29.34 -30.45 3.06
N SER A 420 -30.47 -30.73 2.41
CA SER A 420 -30.77 -31.99 1.73
C SER A 420 -29.79 -32.28 0.60
N HIS A 421 -28.92 -33.28 0.81
CA HIS A 421 -28.21 -33.94 -0.27
C HIS A 421 -29.20 -34.83 -1.04
N ARG A 422 -29.55 -34.43 -2.26
CA ARG A 422 -30.34 -35.24 -3.20
C ARG A 422 -29.48 -36.45 -3.62
N ARG A 423 -29.63 -37.60 -2.94
CA ARG A 423 -29.16 -38.90 -3.42
C ARG A 423 -30.11 -39.35 -4.52
N THR A 424 -29.62 -39.48 -5.74
CA THR A 424 -30.29 -40.25 -6.80
C THR A 424 -30.15 -41.73 -6.45
N SER A 425 -31.21 -42.29 -5.86
CA SER A 425 -31.47 -43.73 -5.86
C SER A 425 -32.27 -44.03 -7.12
N SER A 426 -31.76 -44.90 -7.99
CA SER A 426 -32.59 -45.61 -8.97
C SER A 426 -32.17 -47.07 -8.96
N ASP A 427 -33.12 -47.85 -8.50
CA ASP A 427 -33.35 -49.29 -8.49
C ASP A 427 -32.27 -50.27 -9.00
N LYS A 428 -31.91 -51.17 -8.07
CA LYS A 428 -31.68 -52.58 -8.36
C LYS A 428 -33.04 -53.28 -8.42
N THR A 429 -33.41 -53.82 -9.58
CA THR A 429 -34.37 -54.93 -9.68
C THR A 429 -33.68 -56.15 -10.29
N SER A 430 -33.53 -57.17 -9.44
CA SER A 430 -33.53 -58.61 -9.70
C SER A 430 -33.59 -59.08 -11.16
N LYS A 431 -32.62 -59.93 -11.56
CA LYS A 431 -32.91 -61.34 -11.88
C LYS A 431 -31.64 -62.17 -12.09
N THR A 432 -31.59 -63.25 -11.32
CA THR A 432 -30.72 -64.42 -11.37
C THR A 432 -31.05 -65.30 -12.58
N ALA A 433 -30.09 -66.17 -12.96
CA ALA A 433 -30.17 -67.30 -13.91
C ALA A 433 -30.06 -66.93 -15.41
N LYS A 434 -29.33 -67.63 -16.29
CA LYS A 434 -28.83 -69.02 -16.31
C LYS A 434 -27.79 -69.14 -17.45
N TRP A 435 -26.87 -70.11 -17.33
CA TRP A 435 -26.14 -70.86 -18.37
C TRP A 435 -26.86 -70.85 -19.74
N THR A 436 -26.23 -70.58 -20.88
CA THR A 436 -25.07 -71.20 -21.56
C THR A 436 -24.58 -70.26 -22.65
#